data_AF-A0A967BQB7-F1
#
_entry.id   AF-A0A967BQB7-F1
#
_cell.length_a   1.000
_cell.length_b   1.000
_cell.length_c   1.000
_cell.angle_alpha   90.00
_cell.angle_beta   90.00
_cell.angle_gamma   90.00
#
_symmetry.space_group_name_H-M   'P 1'
#
loop_
_entity.id
_entity.type
_entity.pdbx_description
1 polymer ?
#
loop_
_entity_poly.entity_id
_entity_poly.type
_entity_poly.pdbx_seq_one_letter_code
_entity_poly.pdbx_strand_id
1 'polypeptide(L)'
;MKKRSWGYITLGLVVGVLIGSLLGNLFGWILPEGVVKDFFLLGVSFDLAGLVGNETGVIVIDLIIVTIKFGLSIAFNFTSLIGLATAYYFLRYLH
;
A
#
# COMPACT_ATOMS: atom_id res chain seq x y z
N MET A 1 -16.46 21.21 -13.13
CA MET A 1 -15.48 20.17 -12.74
C MET A 1 -14.21 20.37 -13.56
N LYS A 2 -13.17 20.99 -12.98
CA LYS A 2 -11.88 21.18 -13.69
C LYS A 2 -11.35 19.78 -14.04
N LYS A 3 -10.92 19.54 -15.29
CA LYS A 3 -10.27 18.27 -15.68
C LYS A 3 -9.03 18.10 -14.80
N ARG A 4 -9.17 17.38 -13.68
CA ARG A 4 -8.02 17.06 -12.84
C ARG A 4 -7.19 16.04 -13.58
N SER A 5 -5.88 16.23 -13.58
CA SER A 5 -4.97 15.23 -14.11
C SER A 5 -5.24 13.93 -13.38
N TRP A 6 -5.47 12.86 -14.14
CA TRP A 6 -5.61 11.51 -13.60
C TRP A 6 -4.45 11.15 -12.67
N GLY A 7 -3.24 11.65 -12.97
CA GLY A 7 -2.05 11.46 -12.13
C GLY A 7 -2.15 12.07 -10.73
N TYR A 8 -2.85 13.20 -10.57
CA TYR A 8 -3.03 13.81 -9.24
C TYR A 8 -3.98 12.99 -8.37
N ILE A 9 -5.04 12.45 -8.98
CA ILE A 9 -6.02 11.62 -8.29
C ILE A 9 -5.35 10.31 -7.85
N THR A 10 -4.61 9.65 -8.74
CA THR A 10 -3.94 8.39 -8.42
C THR A 10 -2.88 8.59 -7.33
N LEU A 11 -2.08 9.66 -7.39
CA LEU A 11 -1.11 9.98 -6.34
C LEU A 11 -1.78 10.16 -4.97
N GLY A 12 -2.86 10.94 -4.90
CA GLY A 12 -3.56 11.18 -3.64
C GLY A 12 -4.13 9.88 -3.04
N LEU A 13 -4.67 8.99 -3.87
CA LEU A 13 -5.18 7.70 -3.42
C LEU A 13 -4.05 6.78 -2.92
N VAL A 14 -2.91 6.73 -3.61
CA VAL A 14 -1.74 5.95 -3.19
C VAL A 14 -1.22 6.44 -1.84
N VAL A 15 -1.10 7.77 -1.66
CA VAL A 15 -0.70 8.34 -0.37
C VAL A 15 -1.70 7.98 0.74
N GLY A 16 -3.01 8.03 0.44
CA GLY A 16 -4.05 7.62 1.39
C GLY A 16 -3.91 6.17 1.86
N VAL A 17 -3.65 5.25 0.93
CA VAL A 17 -3.41 3.83 1.23
C VAL A 17 -2.18 3.66 2.11
N LEU A 18 -1.07 4.32 1.75
CA LEU A 18 0.20 4.21 2.48
C LEU A 18 0.03 4.71 3.93
N ILE A 19 -0.57 5.89 4.10
CA ILE A 19 -0.83 6.45 5.43
C ILE A 19 -1.79 5.56 6.22
N GLY A 20 -2.87 5.08 5.60
CA GLY A 20 -3.81 4.17 6.26
C GLY A 20 -3.15 2.87 6.72
N SER A 21 -2.29 2.27 5.89
CA SER A 21 -1.56 1.04 6.24
C SER A 21 -0.57 1.25 7.39
N LEU A 22 0.17 2.38 7.38
CA LEU A 22 1.08 2.77 8.46
C LEU A 22 0.32 2.97 9.78
N LEU A 23 -0.79 3.71 9.75
CA LEU A 23 -1.63 3.92 10.93
C LEU A 23 -2.22 2.61 11.46
N GLY A 24 -2.66 1.70 10.58
CA GLY A 24 -3.17 0.39 10.97
C GLY A 24 -2.15 -0.44 11.73
N ASN A 25 -0.90 -0.45 11.27
CA ASN A 25 0.20 -1.12 11.96
C ASN A 25 0.51 -0.47 13.33
N LEU A 26 0.48 0.86 13.41
CA LEU A 26 0.66 1.58 14.69
C LEU A 26 -0.47 1.25 15.68
N PHE A 27 -1.72 1.18 15.23
CA PHE A 27 -2.83 0.72 16.07
C PHE A 27 -2.64 -0.73 16.52
N GLY A 28 -2.09 -1.59 15.65
CA GLY A 28 -1.75 -2.98 16.00
C GLY A 28 -0.75 -3.11 17.16
N TRP A 29 0.08 -2.09 17.43
CA TRP A 29 0.99 -2.09 18.58
C TRP A 29 0.30 -1.71 19.89
N ILE A 30 -0.77 -0.91 19.82
CA ILE A 30 -1.51 -0.44 20.99
C ILE A 30 -2.60 -1.44 21.39
N LEU A 31 -3.14 -2.17 20.41
CA LEU A 31 -4.21 -3.14 20.65
C LEU A 31 -3.68 -4.41 21.35
N PRO A 32 -4.40 -4.92 22.37
CA PRO A 32 -4.12 -6.23 22.96
C PRO A 32 -4.36 -7.34 21.94
N GLU A 33 -3.80 -8.52 22.20
CA GLU A 33 -4.00 -9.69 21.34
C GLU A 33 -5.48 -10.09 21.28
N GLY A 34 -5.98 -10.34 20.07
CA GLY A 34 -7.37 -10.73 19.83
C GLY A 34 -7.84 -10.46 18.40
N VAL A 35 -9.06 -10.90 18.10
CA VAL A 35 -9.66 -10.85 16.75
C VAL A 35 -9.72 -9.45 16.15
N VAL A 36 -9.78 -8.42 16.98
CA VAL A 36 -9.80 -7.02 16.52
C VAL A 36 -8.44 -6.64 15.96
N LYS A 37 -7.36 -6.94 16.68
CA LYS A 37 -5.99 -6.69 16.21
C LYS A 37 -5.74 -7.45 14.91
N ASP A 38 -6.15 -8.71 14.86
CA ASP A 38 -6.02 -9.53 13.65
C ASP A 38 -6.81 -8.95 12.48
N PHE A 39 -8.03 -8.46 12.71
CA PHE A 39 -8.81 -7.79 11.66
C PHE A 39 -8.15 -6.53 11.10
N PHE A 40 -7.53 -5.72 11.97
CA PHE A 40 -6.82 -4.51 11.54
C PHE A 40 -5.51 -4.81 10.79
N LEU A 41 -4.81 -5.88 11.16
CA LEU A 41 -3.56 -6.29 10.53
C LEU A 41 -3.76 -7.20 9.32
N LEU A 42 -4.89 -7.91 9.24
CA LEU A 42 -5.25 -8.76 8.13
C LEU A 42 -5.27 -7.91 6.85
N GLY A 43 -4.47 -8.33 5.89
CA GLY A 43 -4.32 -7.61 4.65
C GLY A 43 -3.89 -8.52 3.51
N VAL A 44 -4.16 -8.03 2.30
CA VAL A 44 -3.73 -8.66 1.06
C VAL A 44 -2.38 -8.06 0.69
N SER A 45 -1.36 -8.90 0.56
CA SER A 45 -0.06 -8.49 0.01
C SER A 45 -0.05 -8.66 -1.49
N PHE A 46 0.44 -7.64 -2.19
CA PHE A 46 0.66 -7.66 -3.63
C PHE A 46 2.15 -7.49 -3.91
N ASP A 47 2.76 -8.48 -4.54
CA ASP A 47 4.16 -8.44 -4.94
C ASP A 47 4.27 -8.13 -6.43
N LEU A 48 4.98 -7.04 -6.75
CA LEU A 48 5.12 -6.56 -8.12
C LEU A 48 5.88 -7.57 -9.00
N ALA A 49 6.75 -8.40 -8.41
CA ALA A 49 7.51 -9.42 -9.12
C ALA A 49 6.67 -10.65 -9.51
N GLY A 50 5.57 -10.94 -8.79
CA GLY A 50 4.61 -11.96 -9.21
C GLY A 50 3.89 -11.59 -10.51
N LEU A 51 3.73 -10.29 -10.78
CA LEU A 51 3.19 -9.78 -12.05
C LEU A 51 4.17 -9.95 -13.23
N VAL A 52 5.48 -10.06 -12.93
CA VAL A 52 6.56 -10.24 -13.91
C VAL A 52 6.93 -11.74 -14.07
N GLY A 53 6.21 -12.64 -13.40
CA GLY A 53 6.43 -14.09 -13.49
C GLY A 53 7.65 -14.58 -12.71
N ASN A 54 8.16 -13.77 -11.75
CA ASN A 54 9.27 -14.16 -10.90
C ASN A 54 8.74 -14.60 -9.53
N GLU A 55 8.79 -15.91 -9.30
CA GLU A 55 8.35 -16.64 -8.10
C GLU A 55 9.06 -16.22 -6.81
N THR A 56 10.20 -15.51 -6.90
CA THR A 56 10.97 -15.07 -5.73
C THR A 56 10.59 -13.69 -5.19
N GLY A 57 9.63 -12.99 -5.80
CA GLY A 57 9.19 -11.68 -5.29
C GLY A 57 10.18 -10.53 -5.56
N VAL A 58 11.29 -10.81 -6.25
CA VAL A 58 12.41 -9.88 -6.46
C VAL A 58 12.87 -9.91 -7.92
N ILE A 59 12.90 -8.74 -8.55
CA ILE A 59 13.56 -8.56 -9.85
C ILE A 59 15.07 -8.52 -9.59
N VAL A 60 15.76 -9.58 -9.99
CA VAL A 60 17.22 -9.69 -9.86
C VAL A 60 17.85 -9.35 -11.20
N ILE A 61 18.65 -8.29 -11.23
CA ILE A 61 19.52 -7.94 -12.37
C ILE A 61 20.94 -8.30 -11.96
N ASP A 62 21.49 -9.33 -12.59
CA ASP A 62 22.85 -9.80 -12.31
C ASP A 62 23.80 -9.35 -13.43
N LEU A 63 24.77 -8.48 -13.10
CA LEU A 63 25.77 -7.94 -14.02
C LEU A 63 27.14 -8.62 -13.86
N ILE A 64 27.21 -9.83 -13.28
CA ILE A 64 28.43 -10.64 -13.04
C ILE A 64 29.36 -10.05 -11.95
N ILE A 65 29.54 -8.73 -11.92
CA ILE A 65 30.34 -7.99 -10.93
C ILE A 65 29.44 -7.40 -9.83
N VAL A 66 28.18 -7.11 -10.15
CA VAL A 66 27.20 -6.49 -9.26
C VAL A 66 25.83 -7.10 -9.50
N THR A 67 25.14 -7.48 -8.41
CA THR A 67 23.75 -7.97 -8.45
C THR A 67 22.83 -6.96 -7.80
N ILE A 68 21.80 -6.51 -8.51
CA ILE A 68 20.78 -5.57 -8.01
C ILE A 68 19.46 -6.30 -7.84
N LYS A 69 18.86 -6.18 -6.66
CA LYS A 69 17.61 -6.85 -6.28
C LYS A 69 16.53 -5.82 -6.00
N PHE A 70 15.53 -5.71 -6.86
CA PHE A 70 14.36 -4.84 -6.68
C PHE A 70 13.13 -5.67 -6.32
N GLY A 71 12.69 -5.57 -5.06
CA GLY A 71 11.42 -6.13 -4.60
C GLY A 71 10.47 -4.99 -4.21
N LEU A 72 9.22 -5.05 -4.67
CA LEU A 72 8.16 -4.18 -4.18
C LEU A 72 6.99 -5.06 -3.72
N SER A 73 6.74 -5.03 -2.42
CA SER A 73 5.59 -5.66 -1.79
C SER A 73 4.70 -4.57 -1.18
N ILE A 74 3.41 -4.60 -1.51
CA ILE A 74 2.43 -3.65 -0.97
C ILE A 74 1.38 -4.46 -0.22
N ALA A 75 1.28 -4.26 1.08
CA ALA A 75 0.23 -4.85 1.91
C ALA A 75 -0.93 -3.88 2.11
N PHE A 76 -2.13 -4.30 1.68
CA PHE A 76 -3.40 -3.61 1.88
C PHE A 76 -4.16 -4.25 3.04
N ASN A 77 -4.17 -3.58 4.19
CA ASN A 77 -4.96 -3.97 5.37
C ASN A 77 -6.26 -3.17 5.48
N PHE A 78 -7.12 -3.52 6.44
CA PHE A 78 -8.41 -2.81 6.63
C PHE A 78 -8.24 -1.30 6.81
N THR A 79 -7.22 -0.85 7.54
CA THR A 79 -6.97 0.59 7.75
C THR A 79 -6.53 1.29 6.48
N SER A 80 -5.83 0.61 5.57
CA SER A 80 -5.47 1.17 4.25
C SER A 80 -6.71 1.47 3.39
N LEU A 81 -7.79 0.68 3.52
CA LEU A 81 -9.07 0.96 2.87
C LEU A 81 -9.74 2.22 3.44
N ILE A 82 -9.68 2.39 4.76
CA ILE A 82 -10.15 3.62 5.41
C ILE A 82 -9.32 4.82 4.94
N GLY A 83 -7.99 4.67 4.85
CA GLY A 83 -7.09 5.70 4.34
C GLY A 83 -7.40 6.09 2.88
N LEU A 84 -7.69 5.10 2.03
CA LEU A 84 -8.10 5.31 0.64
C LEU A 84 -9.46 6.02 0.54
N ALA A 85 -10.46 5.60 1.30
CA ALA A 85 -11.77 6.23 1.35
C ALA A 85 -11.67 7.70 1.83
N THR A 86 -10.84 7.93 2.84
CA THR A 86 -10.58 9.26 3.40
C THR A 86 -9.87 10.15 2.37
N ALA A 87 -8.84 9.63 1.69
CA ALA A 87 -8.14 10.35 0.64
C ALA A 87 -9.06 10.69 -0.54
N TYR A 88 -9.93 9.76 -0.96
CA TYR A 88 -10.96 10.04 -1.95
C TYR A 88 -11.90 11.16 -1.50
N TYR A 89 -12.34 11.15 -0.24
CA TYR A 89 -13.18 12.19 0.32
C TYR A 89 -12.49 13.56 0.28
N PHE A 90 -11.23 13.66 0.75
CA PHE A 90 -10.46 14.90 0.68
C PHE A 90 -10.29 15.41 -0.75
N LEU A 91 -9.94 14.51 -1.67
CA LEU A 91 -9.84 14.84 -3.09
C LEU A 91 -11.18 15.34 -3.63
N ARG A 92 -12.31 14.75 -3.22
CA ARG A 92 -13.62 15.13 -3.76
C ARG A 92 -14.17 16.45 -3.19
N TYR A 93 -13.95 16.74 -1.91
CA TYR A 93 -14.68 17.80 -1.21
C TYR A 93 -13.82 18.97 -0.71
N LEU A 94 -12.53 18.78 -0.46
CA LEU A 94 -11.64 19.83 0.07
C LEU A 94 -10.81 20.56 -1.00
N HIS A 95 -11.10 20.32 -2.29
CA HIS A 95 -10.43 20.90 -3.45
C HIS A 95 -11.40 20.98 -4.63
#